data_AF-A0A8C6TTA1-F1
#
_entry.id   AF-A0A8C6TTA1-F1
#
_cell.length_a   1.000
_cell.length_b   1.000
_cell.length_c   1.000
_cell.angle_alpha   90.00
_cell.angle_beta   90.00
_cell.angle_gamma   90.00
#
_symmetry.space_group_name_H-M   'P 1'
#
loop_
_entity.id
_entity.type
_entity.pdbx_description
1 polymer ?
#
loop_
_entity_poly.entity_id
_entity_poly.type
_entity_poly.pdbx_seq_one_letter_code
_entity_poly.pdbx_strand_id
1 'polypeptide(L)'
;ENKRTEPGLNVCFIWDILVILNLVSSAFLVSPAAPGSAPDPAVVSSLVGTDVLLPCPCPALSRPSEPHVQWCLDSVGPVLEQRGQQKWTAEELSERAELPQSGRGDCSLRLRDLQVSDGGQYQSFLISESERGDFLCSVKLLVFDHSSVQFKRPGEDLILDLHTPHAMSLAFQGSNSSEWRPLWRRGGPASPRVVKEPLKEQLRLTSVSDSDEGVYKVLDQNGLTVSSTRLSLDQGESDALPAPDRGAFNSTGSSHASSSCVLDESTALRFTHRDQLFLRAAAVRSSCCTLPLLLLLFILTSSRLVL
;
A
#
# COMPACT_ATOMS: atom_id res chain seq x y z
N GLU A 1 14.73 -25.84 -81.20
CA GLU A 1 15.36 -27.02 -80.57
C GLU A 1 15.75 -26.67 -79.15
N ASN A 2 15.73 -27.67 -78.28
CA ASN A 2 15.58 -27.61 -76.83
C ASN A 2 16.86 -27.24 -76.07
N LYS A 3 16.79 -26.43 -74.99
CA LYS A 3 17.32 -26.73 -73.62
C LYS A 3 17.59 -25.51 -72.71
N ARG A 4 16.77 -25.45 -71.65
CA ARG A 4 17.10 -25.41 -70.20
C ARG A 4 17.95 -24.28 -69.58
N THR A 5 17.25 -23.50 -68.73
CA THR A 5 17.43 -23.26 -67.28
C THR A 5 18.79 -22.89 -66.69
N GLU A 6 18.85 -21.73 -66.03
CA GLU A 6 19.31 -21.48 -64.64
C GLU A 6 18.76 -20.11 -64.19
N PRO A 7 18.14 -19.95 -63.00
CA PRO A 7 17.76 -18.64 -62.46
C PRO A 7 18.90 -18.04 -61.63
N GLY A 8 19.53 -16.98 -62.13
CA GLY A 8 20.48 -16.18 -61.36
C GLY A 8 19.76 -15.46 -60.22
N LEU A 9 19.95 -15.96 -58.99
CA LEU A 9 19.58 -15.27 -57.76
C LEU A 9 20.20 -13.87 -57.73
N ASN A 10 19.36 -12.85 -57.61
CA ASN A 10 19.74 -11.44 -57.50
C ASN A 10 20.62 -11.21 -56.26
N VAL A 11 21.90 -10.96 -56.50
CA VAL A 11 22.94 -10.64 -55.51
C VAL A 11 22.61 -9.37 -54.68
N CYS A 12 21.63 -8.57 -55.12
CA CYS A 12 21.20 -7.36 -54.41
C CYS A 12 20.38 -7.61 -53.13
N PHE A 13 19.66 -8.73 -52.99
CA PHE A 13 18.81 -8.96 -51.81
C PHE A 13 19.56 -9.48 -50.58
N ILE A 14 20.81 -9.92 -50.74
CA ILE A 14 21.62 -10.49 -49.64
C ILE A 14 22.30 -9.39 -48.81
N TRP A 15 22.57 -8.22 -49.41
CA TRP A 15 23.20 -7.09 -48.71
C TRP A 15 22.22 -6.33 -47.81
N ASP A 16 20.94 -6.23 -48.19
CA ASP A 16 19.93 -5.51 -47.38
C ASP A 16 19.53 -6.26 -46.09
N ILE A 17 19.59 -7.61 -46.10
CA ILE A 17 19.31 -8.43 -44.90
C ILE A 17 20.46 -8.34 -43.87
N LEU A 18 21.71 -8.13 -44.32
CA LEU A 18 22.89 -8.03 -43.45
C LEU A 18 23.01 -6.69 -42.71
N VAL A 19 22.40 -5.62 -43.23
CA VAL A 19 22.36 -4.30 -42.55
C VAL A 19 21.30 -4.28 -41.45
N ILE A 20 20.14 -4.92 -41.64
CA ILE A 20 19.08 -5.00 -40.63
C ILE A 20 19.49 -5.93 -39.47
N LEU A 21 20.22 -7.01 -39.73
CA LEU A 21 20.73 -7.89 -38.66
C LEU A 21 21.85 -7.26 -37.80
N ASN A 22 22.55 -6.22 -38.28
CA ASN A 22 23.53 -5.48 -37.48
C ASN A 22 22.94 -4.29 -36.70
N LEU A 23 21.77 -3.79 -37.08
CA LEU A 23 21.09 -2.70 -36.36
C LEU A 23 20.13 -3.18 -35.27
N VAL A 24 19.71 -4.45 -35.28
CA VAL A 24 18.89 -5.04 -34.20
C VAL A 24 19.74 -5.76 -33.15
N SER A 25 21.03 -5.98 -33.41
CA SER A 25 21.95 -6.61 -32.46
C SER A 25 22.68 -5.63 -31.52
N SER A 26 22.39 -4.32 -31.60
CA SER A 26 23.03 -3.28 -30.79
C SER A 26 22.10 -2.61 -29.76
N ALA A 27 20.90 -3.17 -29.52
CA ALA A 27 19.93 -2.62 -28.56
C ALA A 27 19.81 -3.38 -27.21
N PHE A 28 20.67 -4.36 -26.93
CA PHE A 28 20.73 -5.01 -25.60
C PHE A 28 22.13 -4.91 -25.00
N LEU A 29 22.60 -3.67 -24.80
CA LEU A 29 23.55 -3.40 -23.73
C LEU A 29 22.74 -3.04 -22.50
N VAL A 30 22.38 -4.07 -21.70
CA VAL A 30 22.11 -3.84 -20.28
C VAL A 30 23.40 -3.27 -19.73
N SER A 31 23.41 -1.97 -19.44
CA SER A 31 24.54 -1.35 -18.77
C SER A 31 24.78 -2.12 -17.47
N PRO A 32 25.99 -2.66 -17.21
CA PRO A 32 26.31 -3.08 -15.87
C PRO A 32 26.14 -1.84 -14.99
N ALA A 33 25.36 -1.97 -13.92
CA ALA A 33 25.22 -0.92 -12.92
C ALA A 33 26.62 -0.44 -12.53
N ALA A 34 26.83 0.88 -12.52
CA ALA A 34 28.10 1.45 -12.13
C ALA A 34 28.48 0.91 -10.73
N PRO A 35 29.71 0.45 -10.51
CA PRO A 35 30.14 0.01 -9.19
C PRO A 35 30.13 1.23 -8.26
N GLY A 36 29.07 1.34 -7.44
CA GLY A 36 28.84 2.48 -6.56
C GLY A 36 27.39 2.99 -6.49
N SER A 37 26.47 2.55 -7.35
CA SER A 37 25.04 2.82 -7.10
C SER A 37 24.56 1.91 -5.96
N ALA A 38 24.20 2.50 -4.82
CA ALA A 38 23.50 1.77 -3.77
C ALA A 38 22.28 1.06 -4.40
N PRO A 39 22.03 -0.23 -4.07
CA PRO A 39 20.86 -0.92 -4.58
C PRO A 39 19.61 -0.12 -4.23
N ASP A 40 18.67 -0.05 -5.18
CA ASP A 40 17.39 0.60 -4.93
C ASP A 40 16.76 0.00 -3.66
N PRO A 41 16.18 0.84 -2.78
CA PRO A 41 15.63 0.37 -1.52
C PRO A 41 14.51 -0.64 -1.79
N ALA A 42 14.54 -1.77 -1.07
CA ALA A 42 13.45 -2.74 -1.14
C ALA A 42 12.15 -2.07 -0.68
N VAL A 43 11.04 -2.31 -1.37
CA VAL A 43 9.73 -1.77 -0.98
C VAL A 43 8.89 -2.88 -0.40
N VAL A 44 8.40 -2.67 0.82
CA VAL A 44 7.51 -3.58 1.52
C VAL A 44 6.23 -2.82 1.86
N SER A 45 5.07 -3.41 1.58
CA SER A 45 3.78 -2.82 1.88
C SER A 45 2.91 -3.76 2.69
N SER A 46 2.20 -3.23 3.69
CA SER A 46 1.23 -4.01 4.46
C SER A 46 0.12 -3.12 5.04
N LEU A 47 -0.84 -3.75 5.72
CA LEU A 47 -1.95 -3.10 6.40
C LEU A 47 -1.65 -2.88 7.89
N VAL A 48 -2.30 -1.89 8.49
CA VAL A 48 -2.31 -1.69 9.95
C VAL A 48 -2.74 -2.96 10.69
N GLY A 49 -2.13 -3.25 11.83
CA GLY A 49 -2.43 -4.42 12.66
C GLY A 49 -1.79 -5.73 12.22
N THR A 50 -0.99 -5.72 11.14
CA THR A 50 -0.29 -6.90 10.63
C THR A 50 1.17 -6.95 11.07
N ASP A 51 1.80 -8.12 10.93
CA ASP A 51 3.23 -8.29 11.16
C ASP A 51 3.99 -8.31 9.83
N VAL A 52 5.18 -7.71 9.80
CA VAL A 52 6.03 -7.66 8.60
C VAL A 52 7.49 -7.94 8.94
N LEU A 53 8.22 -8.47 7.95
CA LEU A 53 9.66 -8.65 8.01
C LEU A 53 10.31 -7.72 6.97
N LEU A 54 11.11 -6.76 7.42
CA LEU A 54 11.93 -5.92 6.57
C LEU A 54 13.22 -6.67 6.24
N PRO A 55 13.45 -7.08 4.97
CA PRO A 55 14.55 -7.94 4.62
C PRO A 55 15.89 -7.19 4.73
N CYS A 56 16.86 -7.80 5.39
CA CYS A 56 18.22 -7.28 5.47
C CYS A 56 19.26 -8.39 5.62
N PRO A 57 19.91 -8.81 4.51
CA PRO A 57 21.02 -9.74 4.62
C PRO A 57 22.19 -9.06 5.33
N CYS A 58 22.91 -9.79 6.17
CA CYS A 58 24.11 -9.26 6.81
C CYS A 58 25.23 -10.31 6.88
N PRO A 59 26.49 -9.89 7.01
CA PRO A 59 27.59 -10.82 7.16
C PRO A 59 27.42 -11.67 8.42
N ALA A 60 27.89 -12.92 8.40
CA ALA A 60 27.84 -13.79 9.57
C ALA A 60 28.72 -13.22 10.70
N LEU A 61 28.07 -12.74 11.76
CA LEU A 61 28.70 -12.28 12.99
C LEU A 61 29.19 -13.52 13.78
N SER A 62 30.51 -13.65 13.93
CA SER A 62 31.29 -14.80 14.40
C SER A 62 31.93 -14.68 15.82
N ARG A 63 31.92 -13.51 16.50
CA ARG A 63 32.73 -13.20 17.70
C ARG A 63 32.01 -12.27 18.73
N PRO A 64 32.34 -12.32 20.04
CA PRO A 64 31.63 -11.52 21.05
C PRO A 64 32.04 -10.04 21.13
N SER A 65 33.22 -9.68 20.63
CA SER A 65 33.72 -8.30 20.51
C SER A 65 33.21 -7.60 19.25
N GLU A 66 32.05 -8.04 18.74
CA GLU A 66 31.57 -7.73 17.40
C GLU A 66 30.78 -6.45 17.28
N PRO A 67 30.71 -5.94 16.04
CA PRO A 67 29.73 -4.93 15.72
C PRO A 67 28.31 -5.38 16.06
N HIS A 68 27.48 -4.39 16.38
CA HIS A 68 26.08 -4.59 16.66
C HIS A 68 25.21 -4.07 15.51
N VAL A 69 23.99 -4.58 15.43
CA VAL A 69 23.05 -4.16 14.39
C VAL A 69 22.24 -2.99 14.92
N GLN A 70 22.16 -1.93 14.13
CA GLN A 70 21.31 -0.77 14.40
C GLN A 70 20.36 -0.57 13.23
N TRP A 71 19.07 -0.47 13.52
CA TRP A 71 18.07 -0.01 12.57
C TRP A 71 17.69 1.43 12.88
N CYS A 72 17.61 2.24 11.82
CA CYS A 72 17.17 3.62 11.86
C CYS A 72 15.93 3.79 10.98
N LEU A 73 15.03 4.66 11.42
CA LEU A 73 13.98 5.22 10.57
C LEU A 73 14.44 6.62 10.17
N ASP A 74 14.51 6.93 8.88
CA ASP A 74 15.15 8.15 8.37
C ASP A 74 14.56 9.45 8.96
N SER A 75 13.28 9.44 9.36
CA SER A 75 12.60 10.59 9.96
C SER A 75 12.88 10.78 11.46
N VAL A 76 13.35 9.76 12.18
CA VAL A 76 13.45 9.76 13.65
C VAL A 76 14.86 9.42 14.16
N GLY A 77 15.61 8.60 13.42
CA GLY A 77 16.92 8.08 13.84
C GLY A 77 16.83 6.63 14.33
N PRO A 78 17.66 6.22 15.30
CA PRO A 78 17.71 4.83 15.78
C PRO A 78 16.38 4.38 16.37
N VAL A 79 15.88 3.22 15.91
CA VAL A 79 14.63 2.60 16.36
C VAL A 79 14.82 1.24 17.03
N LEU A 80 15.91 0.55 16.70
CA LEU A 80 16.33 -0.69 17.34
C LEU A 80 17.85 -0.79 17.29
N GLU A 81 18.44 -1.21 18.40
CA GLU A 81 19.86 -1.54 18.51
C GLU A 81 20.01 -2.88 19.21
N GLN A 82 20.80 -3.79 18.65
CA GLN A 82 21.00 -5.11 19.24
C GLN A 82 22.46 -5.54 19.21
N ARG A 83 23.05 -5.64 20.42
CA ARG A 83 24.41 -6.10 20.69
C ARG A 83 24.37 -7.44 21.43
N GLY A 84 24.51 -8.53 20.67
CA GLY A 84 24.37 -9.88 21.23
C GLY A 84 22.99 -10.06 21.86
N GLN A 85 22.95 -10.24 23.18
CA GLN A 85 21.71 -10.37 23.97
C GLN A 85 21.14 -9.04 24.45
N GLN A 86 21.93 -7.97 24.44
CA GLN A 86 21.45 -6.64 24.81
C GLN A 86 20.66 -6.05 23.64
N LYS A 87 19.46 -5.59 23.93
CA LYS A 87 18.55 -5.01 22.95
C LYS A 87 17.96 -3.72 23.50
N TRP A 88 18.00 -2.68 22.70
CA TRP A 88 17.28 -1.44 22.91
C TRP A 88 16.31 -1.23 21.75
N THR A 89 15.14 -0.68 22.05
CA THR A 89 14.12 -0.30 21.06
C THR A 89 13.56 1.06 21.45
N ALA A 90 13.25 1.87 20.45
CA ALA A 90 12.48 3.10 20.66
C ALA A 90 11.13 2.79 21.32
N GLU A 91 10.62 3.74 22.11
CA GLU A 91 9.42 3.55 22.92
C GLU A 91 8.20 3.19 22.07
N GLU A 92 8.07 3.81 20.90
CA GLU A 92 6.96 3.64 19.96
C GLU A 92 6.91 2.24 19.32
N LEU A 93 8.06 1.56 19.29
CA LEU A 93 8.24 0.22 18.73
C LEU A 93 8.58 -0.81 19.81
N SER A 94 8.47 -0.43 21.09
CA SER A 94 8.73 -1.31 22.22
C SER A 94 7.86 -2.55 22.12
N GLU A 95 8.47 -3.72 22.35
CA GLU A 95 7.86 -5.06 22.23
C GLU A 95 7.37 -5.47 20.82
N ARG A 96 7.30 -4.54 19.88
CA ARG A 96 6.82 -4.73 18.51
C ARG A 96 7.95 -4.95 17.50
N ALA A 97 9.14 -4.41 17.77
CA ALA A 97 10.32 -4.59 16.93
C ALA A 97 11.25 -5.70 17.46
N GLU A 98 11.69 -6.63 16.60
CA GLU A 98 12.67 -7.67 16.95
C GLU A 98 13.56 -8.09 15.77
N LEU A 99 14.74 -8.65 16.07
CA LEU A 99 15.58 -9.35 15.10
C LEU A 99 15.44 -10.86 15.32
N PRO A 100 14.66 -11.59 14.50
CA PRO A 100 14.35 -13.00 14.76
C PRO A 100 15.56 -13.94 14.72
N GLN A 101 16.58 -13.61 13.91
CA GLN A 101 17.75 -14.46 13.66
C GLN A 101 19.08 -13.72 13.86
N SER A 102 19.13 -12.77 14.78
CA SER A 102 20.35 -12.01 15.10
C SER A 102 21.54 -12.96 15.37
N GLY A 103 22.61 -12.82 14.58
CA GLY A 103 23.82 -13.65 14.67
C GLY A 103 23.90 -14.86 13.73
N ARG A 104 22.95 -15.05 12.80
CA ARG A 104 23.00 -16.12 11.78
C ARG A 104 23.15 -15.63 10.33
N GLY A 105 23.62 -14.40 10.14
CA GLY A 105 23.74 -13.77 8.81
C GLY A 105 22.43 -13.18 8.28
N ASP A 106 21.43 -13.02 9.15
CA ASP A 106 20.17 -12.35 8.86
C ASP A 106 19.92 -11.26 9.90
N CYS A 107 19.85 -10.02 9.42
CA CYS A 107 19.63 -8.83 10.22
C CYS A 107 18.25 -8.21 9.93
N SER A 108 17.35 -8.99 9.33
CA SER A 108 15.99 -8.58 9.01
C SER A 108 15.23 -8.16 10.26
N LEU A 109 14.54 -7.02 10.15
CA LEU A 109 13.74 -6.45 11.23
C LEU A 109 12.31 -6.95 11.13
N ARG A 110 11.81 -7.63 12.16
CA ARG A 110 10.39 -7.91 12.28
C ARG A 110 9.71 -6.80 13.06
N LEU A 111 8.65 -6.25 12.48
CA LEU A 111 7.74 -5.31 13.13
C LEU A 111 6.39 -5.99 13.28
N ARG A 112 5.84 -5.99 14.49
CA ARG A 112 4.53 -6.56 14.82
C ARG A 112 3.46 -5.48 14.96
N ASP A 113 2.21 -5.85 14.69
CA ASP A 113 1.04 -5.00 14.89
C ASP A 113 1.24 -3.59 14.29
N LEU A 114 1.59 -3.52 13.00
CA LEU A 114 1.96 -2.27 12.30
C LEU A 114 0.98 -1.12 12.55
N GLN A 115 1.51 0.08 12.74
CA GLN A 115 0.77 1.33 12.83
C GLN A 115 1.07 2.20 11.62
N VAL A 116 0.16 3.12 11.27
CA VAL A 116 0.35 4.02 10.12
C VAL A 116 1.64 4.83 10.26
N SER A 117 1.98 5.24 11.48
CA SER A 117 3.20 5.99 11.81
C SER A 117 4.50 5.22 11.60
N ASP A 118 4.44 3.89 11.47
CA ASP A 118 5.63 3.07 11.22
C ASP A 118 6.05 3.15 9.74
N GLY A 119 5.21 3.71 8.86
CA GLY A 119 5.56 3.90 7.45
C GLY A 119 6.76 4.83 7.27
N GLY A 120 7.73 4.44 6.45
CA GLY A 120 8.89 5.27 6.16
C GLY A 120 10.07 4.50 5.57
N GLN A 121 11.20 5.20 5.44
CA GLN A 121 12.44 4.62 4.95
C GLN A 121 13.27 4.15 6.14
N TYR A 122 13.46 2.83 6.23
CA TYR A 122 14.30 2.20 7.23
C TYR A 122 15.69 1.92 6.65
N GLN A 123 16.72 2.10 7.46
CA GLN A 123 18.10 1.82 7.11
C GLN A 123 18.74 0.99 8.21
N SER A 124 19.49 -0.03 7.83
CA SER A 124 20.23 -0.87 8.78
C SER A 124 21.73 -0.66 8.64
N PHE A 125 22.41 -0.66 9.78
CA PHE A 125 23.84 -0.44 9.89
C PHE A 125 24.47 -1.48 10.80
N LEU A 126 25.71 -1.83 10.47
CA LEU A 126 26.60 -2.62 11.32
C LEU A 126 27.56 -1.66 12.03
N ILE A 127 27.38 -1.49 13.33
CA ILE A 127 28.14 -0.52 14.13
C ILE A 127 29.33 -1.21 14.80
N SER A 128 30.54 -0.91 14.33
CA SER A 128 31.81 -1.36 14.92
C SER A 128 32.38 -0.33 15.90
N GLU A 129 33.60 -0.53 16.41
CA GLU A 129 34.30 0.48 17.24
C GLU A 129 34.60 1.81 16.50
N SER A 130 34.48 1.83 15.17
CA SER A 130 34.46 3.06 14.39
C SER A 130 33.14 3.81 14.55
N GLU A 131 33.18 5.12 14.80
CA GLU A 131 31.98 5.96 14.93
C GLU A 131 31.09 6.01 13.66
N ARG A 132 31.59 5.51 12.52
CA ARG A 132 30.78 5.31 11.31
C ARG A 132 30.41 3.84 11.19
N GLY A 133 29.11 3.57 11.21
CA GLY A 133 28.54 2.26 10.92
C GLY A 133 28.58 1.92 9.44
N ASP A 134 28.78 0.64 9.13
CA ASP A 134 28.71 0.12 7.76
C ASP A 134 27.25 -0.07 7.35
N PHE A 135 26.83 0.55 6.27
CA PHE A 135 25.47 0.40 5.74
C PHE A 135 25.22 -1.03 5.26
N LEU A 136 24.10 -1.63 5.68
CA LEU A 136 23.70 -2.98 5.30
C LEU A 136 22.59 -2.98 4.24
N CYS A 137 21.50 -2.26 4.49
CA CYS A 137 20.32 -2.27 3.64
C CYS A 137 19.44 -1.04 3.87
N SER A 138 18.57 -0.76 2.89
CA SER A 138 17.54 0.28 2.97
C SER A 138 16.21 -0.30 2.50
N VAL A 139 15.16 -0.14 3.30
CA VAL A 139 13.83 -0.71 3.07
C VAL A 139 12.77 0.37 3.26
N LYS A 140 11.96 0.62 2.23
CA LYS A 140 10.80 1.51 2.32
C LYS A 140 9.58 0.71 2.76
N LEU A 141 9.07 0.97 3.95
CA LEU A 141 7.83 0.41 4.46
C LEU A 141 6.65 1.34 4.15
N LEU A 142 5.63 0.80 3.48
CA LEU A 142 4.36 1.47 3.22
C LEU A 142 3.28 0.80 4.08
N VAL A 143 2.61 1.58 4.93
CA VAL A 143 1.52 1.08 5.78
C VAL A 143 0.21 1.74 5.33
N PHE A 144 -0.80 0.91 5.06
CA PHE A 144 -2.11 1.35 4.58
C PHE A 144 -3.20 1.09 5.63
N ASP A 145 -4.21 1.95 5.65
CA ASP A 145 -5.42 1.75 6.43
C ASP A 145 -6.33 0.71 5.77
N HIS A 146 -7.24 0.15 6.56
CA HIS A 146 -8.27 -0.74 6.02
C HIS A 146 -9.41 0.07 5.43
N SER A 147 -9.97 -0.36 4.30
CA SER A 147 -11.15 0.28 3.71
C SER A 147 -12.22 -0.75 3.37
N SER A 148 -13.46 -0.46 3.71
CA SER A 148 -14.60 -1.34 3.41
C SER A 148 -15.86 -0.54 3.09
N VAL A 149 -16.77 -1.20 2.36
CA VAL A 149 -18.14 -0.72 2.14
C VAL A 149 -19.06 -1.82 2.64
N GLN A 150 -20.01 -1.47 3.51
CA GLN A 150 -20.99 -2.39 4.05
C GLN A 150 -22.39 -1.95 3.67
N PHE A 151 -23.19 -2.93 3.24
CA PHE A 151 -24.61 -2.77 2.99
C PHE A 151 -25.38 -3.43 4.12
N LYS A 152 -26.33 -2.70 4.72
CA LYS A 152 -27.16 -3.20 5.83
C LYS A 152 -28.62 -2.84 5.61
N ARG A 153 -29.52 -3.64 6.16
CA ARG A 153 -30.92 -3.26 6.27
C ARG A 153 -31.16 -2.49 7.57
N PRO A 154 -32.18 -1.62 7.61
CA PRO A 154 -32.58 -1.00 8.87
C PRO A 154 -32.87 -2.05 9.94
N GLY A 155 -32.37 -1.83 11.16
CA GLY A 155 -32.48 -2.75 12.28
C GLY A 155 -31.34 -3.77 12.41
N GLU A 156 -30.47 -3.92 11.41
CA GLU A 156 -29.29 -4.79 11.52
C GLU A 156 -28.16 -4.16 12.33
N ASP A 157 -27.21 -4.98 12.76
CA ASP A 157 -25.99 -4.50 13.43
C ASP A 157 -24.87 -4.21 12.41
N LEU A 158 -24.17 -3.10 12.62
CA LEU A 158 -22.93 -2.77 11.93
C LEU A 158 -21.74 -3.18 12.80
N ILE A 159 -20.85 -3.99 12.23
CA ILE A 159 -19.59 -4.40 12.86
C ILE A 159 -18.45 -3.61 12.23
N LEU A 160 -17.63 -2.98 13.07
CA LEU A 160 -16.48 -2.17 12.69
C LEU A 160 -15.23 -2.78 13.31
N ASP A 161 -14.32 -3.25 12.47
CA ASP A 161 -13.04 -3.79 12.90
C ASP A 161 -12.09 -2.68 13.34
N LEU A 162 -11.51 -2.85 14.53
CA LEU A 162 -10.47 -1.98 15.08
C LEU A 162 -9.08 -2.35 14.57
N HIS A 163 -8.89 -3.58 14.08
CA HIS A 163 -7.67 -4.16 13.50
C HIS A 163 -6.41 -4.21 14.38
N THR A 164 -6.29 -3.35 15.38
CA THR A 164 -5.14 -3.26 16.29
C THR A 164 -5.59 -2.82 17.69
N PRO A 165 -4.95 -3.29 18.77
CA PRO A 165 -5.22 -2.82 20.12
C PRO A 165 -4.94 -1.31 20.30
N HIS A 166 -4.14 -0.70 19.42
CA HIS A 166 -3.80 0.72 19.44
C HIS A 166 -4.91 1.64 18.90
N ALA A 167 -5.96 1.07 18.31
CA ALA A 167 -7.13 1.83 17.89
C ALA A 167 -7.82 2.49 19.09
N MET A 168 -8.00 3.80 19.03
CA MET A 168 -8.36 4.63 20.19
C MET A 168 -9.76 5.21 20.12
N SER A 169 -10.27 5.55 18.93
CA SER A 169 -11.58 6.19 18.82
C SER A 169 -12.31 5.86 17.52
N LEU A 170 -13.63 6.06 17.54
CA LEU A 170 -14.51 5.96 16.38
C LEU A 170 -15.14 7.32 16.12
N ALA A 171 -14.99 7.81 14.91
CA ALA A 171 -15.65 9.01 14.41
C ALA A 171 -16.61 8.66 13.26
N PHE A 172 -17.69 9.42 13.15
CA PHE A 172 -18.69 9.24 12.11
C PHE A 172 -19.00 10.55 11.41
N GLN A 173 -19.18 10.47 10.10
CA GLN A 173 -19.69 11.54 9.26
C GLN A 173 -20.90 11.02 8.50
N GLY A 174 -22.06 11.62 8.72
CA GLY A 174 -23.29 11.22 8.03
C GLY A 174 -23.25 11.57 6.54
N SER A 175 -23.98 10.81 5.72
CA SER A 175 -24.08 11.03 4.26
C SER A 175 -24.48 12.46 3.89
N ASN A 176 -25.33 13.08 4.70
CA ASN A 176 -25.85 14.43 4.52
C ASN A 176 -25.11 15.49 5.35
N SER A 177 -23.97 15.16 5.96
CA SER A 177 -23.21 16.06 6.85
C SER A 177 -21.73 16.12 6.48
N SER A 178 -21.13 17.30 6.62
CA SER A 178 -19.67 17.48 6.55
C SER A 178 -18.99 17.34 7.92
N GLU A 179 -19.75 17.32 9.01
CA GLU A 179 -19.21 17.30 10.37
C GLU A 179 -18.89 15.88 10.84
N TRP A 180 -17.73 15.72 11.50
CA TRP A 180 -17.32 14.49 12.16
C TRP A 180 -17.75 14.50 13.62
N ARG A 181 -18.58 13.53 14.03
CA ARG A 181 -18.98 13.33 15.42
C ARG A 181 -18.24 12.15 16.05
N PRO A 182 -17.72 12.28 17.29
CA PRO A 182 -17.16 11.14 18.01
C PRO A 182 -18.29 10.21 18.49
N LEU A 183 -18.14 8.91 18.25
CA LEU A 183 -19.13 7.89 18.68
C LEU A 183 -18.62 7.00 19.80
N TRP A 184 -17.30 6.78 19.86
CA TRP A 184 -16.68 5.91 20.85
C TRP A 184 -15.22 6.30 21.08
N ARG A 185 -14.73 6.06 22.30
CA ARG A 185 -13.32 6.19 22.68
C ARG A 185 -12.95 5.07 23.64
N ARG A 186 -11.79 4.45 23.45
CA ARG A 186 -11.23 3.44 24.34
C ARG A 186 -11.05 4.02 25.75
N GLY A 187 -11.51 3.29 26.77
CA GLY A 187 -11.49 3.76 28.16
C GLY A 187 -12.44 4.94 28.45
N GLY A 188 -13.25 5.35 27.47
CA GLY A 188 -14.26 6.39 27.62
C GLY A 188 -15.55 5.90 28.31
N PRO A 189 -16.52 6.80 28.52
CA PRO A 189 -17.82 6.42 29.04
C PRO A 189 -18.52 5.44 28.09
N ALA A 190 -19.32 4.54 28.67
CA ALA A 190 -20.09 3.57 27.88
C ALA A 190 -21.06 4.29 26.94
N SER A 191 -21.03 3.91 25.67
CA SER A 191 -22.03 4.33 24.69
C SER A 191 -23.19 3.33 24.70
N PRO A 192 -24.46 3.80 24.72
CA PRO A 192 -25.62 2.90 24.73
C PRO A 192 -25.83 2.18 23.39
N ARG A 193 -25.32 2.74 22.27
CA ARG A 193 -25.50 2.17 20.93
C ARG A 193 -24.24 1.51 20.36
N VAL A 194 -23.05 1.94 20.78
CA VAL A 194 -21.76 1.42 20.29
C VAL A 194 -21.05 0.66 21.40
N VAL A 195 -20.92 -0.65 21.24
CA VAL A 195 -20.33 -1.53 22.26
C VAL A 195 -19.08 -2.18 21.69
N LYS A 196 -17.98 -2.17 22.46
CA LYS A 196 -16.78 -2.95 22.12
C LYS A 196 -17.02 -4.42 22.47
N GLU A 197 -16.77 -5.32 21.54
CA GLU A 197 -16.77 -6.75 21.84
C GLU A 197 -15.63 -7.08 22.83
N PRO A 198 -15.88 -7.77 23.96
CA PRO A 198 -14.85 -7.96 25.00
C PRO A 198 -13.62 -8.73 24.52
N LEU A 199 -13.81 -9.72 23.64
CA LEU A 199 -12.79 -10.67 23.20
C LEU A 199 -12.22 -10.37 21.82
N LYS A 200 -12.74 -9.35 21.14
CA LYS A 200 -12.33 -8.99 19.79
C LYS A 200 -12.03 -7.52 19.69
N GLU A 201 -11.12 -7.18 18.79
CA GLU A 201 -10.88 -5.79 18.41
C GLU A 201 -11.94 -5.37 17.39
N GLN A 202 -13.20 -5.35 17.83
CA GLN A 202 -14.39 -5.02 17.04
C GLN A 202 -15.36 -4.15 17.86
N LEU A 203 -15.99 -3.19 17.19
CA LEU A 203 -17.12 -2.43 17.71
C LEU A 203 -18.40 -2.88 17.01
N ARG A 204 -19.48 -2.93 17.79
CA ARG A 204 -20.84 -3.21 17.30
C ARG A 204 -21.70 -1.98 17.51
N LEU A 205 -22.22 -1.43 16.42
CA LEU A 205 -23.30 -0.44 16.43
C LEU A 205 -24.62 -1.19 16.23
N THR A 206 -25.51 -1.11 17.23
CA THR A 206 -26.76 -1.87 17.21
C THR A 206 -27.86 -1.16 16.44
N SER A 207 -28.67 -1.94 15.71
CA SER A 207 -29.88 -1.49 15.04
C SER A 207 -29.69 -0.22 14.22
N VAL A 208 -29.08 -0.35 13.04
CA VAL A 208 -28.80 0.77 12.14
C VAL A 208 -30.08 1.37 11.55
N SER A 209 -30.07 2.67 11.29
CA SER A 209 -31.17 3.45 10.73
C SER A 209 -30.68 4.37 9.62
N ASP A 210 -31.58 5.00 8.85
CA ASP A 210 -31.21 5.92 7.76
C ASP A 210 -30.28 7.07 8.22
N SER A 211 -30.37 7.47 9.49
CA SER A 211 -29.51 8.50 10.08
C SER A 211 -28.06 8.04 10.37
N ASP A 212 -27.81 6.74 10.27
CA ASP A 212 -26.51 6.11 10.47
C ASP A 212 -25.78 5.88 9.13
N GLU A 213 -26.42 6.14 7.98
CA GLU A 213 -25.74 6.09 6.69
C GLU A 213 -24.61 7.12 6.61
N GLY A 214 -23.43 6.71 6.14
CA GLY A 214 -22.27 7.60 6.07
C GLY A 214 -20.94 6.87 6.17
N VAL A 215 -19.92 7.58 6.64
CA VAL A 215 -18.55 7.08 6.77
C VAL A 215 -18.15 7.02 8.24
N TYR A 216 -17.64 5.86 8.63
CA TYR A 216 -17.09 5.57 9.93
C TYR A 216 -15.57 5.46 9.82
N LYS A 217 -14.85 6.13 10.71
CA LYS A 217 -13.39 6.04 10.80
C LYS A 217 -12.96 5.59 12.18
N VAL A 218 -12.20 4.51 12.22
CA VAL A 218 -11.44 4.12 13.40
C VAL A 218 -10.11 4.88 13.35
N LEU A 219 -9.79 5.55 14.45
CA LEU A 219 -8.59 6.37 14.58
C LEU A 219 -7.70 5.84 15.71
N ASP A 220 -6.40 5.94 15.54
CA ASP A 220 -5.42 5.67 16.60
C ASP A 220 -5.32 6.83 17.61
N GLN A 221 -4.38 6.73 18.55
CA GLN A 221 -4.16 7.75 19.58
C GLN A 221 -3.63 9.09 19.02
N ASN A 222 -3.03 9.08 17.83
CA ASN A 222 -2.48 10.26 17.14
C ASN A 222 -3.53 10.88 16.18
N GLY A 223 -4.69 10.26 16.03
CA GLY A 223 -5.75 10.70 15.11
C GLY A 223 -5.54 10.23 13.67
N LEU A 224 -4.59 9.31 13.41
CA LEU A 224 -4.42 8.70 12.09
C LEU A 224 -5.49 7.63 11.88
N THR A 225 -5.89 7.43 10.63
CA THR A 225 -6.96 6.48 10.29
C THR A 225 -6.41 5.06 10.27
N VAL A 226 -7.00 4.18 11.06
CA VAL A 226 -6.73 2.73 11.10
C VAL A 226 -7.64 2.00 10.11
N SER A 227 -8.92 2.37 10.09
CA SER A 227 -9.89 1.83 9.14
C SER A 227 -10.98 2.84 8.78
N SER A 228 -11.48 2.74 7.55
CA SER A 228 -12.59 3.51 7.02
C SER A 228 -13.68 2.56 6.52
N THR A 229 -14.90 2.68 7.05
CA THR A 229 -16.05 1.90 6.60
C THR A 229 -17.14 2.83 6.10
N ARG A 230 -17.57 2.68 4.85
CA ARG A 230 -18.77 3.35 4.34
C ARG A 230 -19.98 2.45 4.54
N LEU A 231 -20.95 2.92 5.30
CA LEU A 231 -22.25 2.27 5.44
C LEU A 231 -23.20 2.83 4.37
N SER A 232 -23.87 1.92 3.66
CA SER A 232 -25.04 2.22 2.83
C SER A 232 -26.19 1.32 3.25
N LEU A 233 -27.41 1.83 3.24
CA LEU A 233 -28.57 1.03 3.58
C LEU A 233 -29.24 0.48 2.33
N ASP A 234 -29.51 -0.82 2.35
CA ASP A 234 -30.30 -1.48 1.33
C ASP A 234 -31.77 -1.27 1.66
N GLN A 235 -32.39 -0.34 0.93
CA GLN A 235 -33.85 -0.17 0.91
C GLN A 235 -34.38 -1.29 0.03
N GLY A 236 -34.59 -2.47 0.61
CA GLY A 236 -35.12 -3.62 -0.10
C GLY A 236 -36.23 -3.20 -1.06
N GLU A 237 -36.06 -3.55 -2.33
CA GLU A 237 -36.98 -3.26 -3.42
C GLU A 237 -38.42 -3.50 -2.93
N SER A 238 -39.19 -2.42 -2.81
CA SER A 238 -40.63 -2.51 -2.64
C SER A 238 -41.20 -3.02 -3.97
N ASP A 239 -41.09 -4.32 -4.21
CA ASP A 239 -41.85 -5.05 -5.21
C ASP A 239 -43.33 -5.11 -4.80
N ALA A 240 -43.95 -3.95 -4.79
CA ALA A 240 -45.39 -3.80 -4.99
C ALA A 240 -45.57 -3.43 -6.46
N LEU A 241 -45.39 -4.41 -7.35
CA LEU A 241 -45.91 -4.30 -8.70
C LEU A 241 -47.44 -4.08 -8.59
N PRO A 242 -48.00 -3.01 -9.18
CA PRO A 242 -49.45 -2.89 -9.27
C PRO A 242 -49.95 -4.03 -10.15
N ALA A 243 -50.89 -4.80 -9.61
CA ALA A 243 -51.51 -5.93 -10.31
C ALA A 243 -51.97 -5.50 -11.73
N PRO A 244 -51.65 -6.26 -12.78
CA PRO A 244 -52.25 -6.02 -14.08
C PRO A 244 -53.70 -6.48 -14.03
N ASP A 245 -54.61 -5.51 -14.02
CA ASP A 245 -56.00 -5.74 -14.36
C ASP A 245 -56.08 -6.12 -15.84
N ARG A 246 -56.46 -7.38 -16.12
CA ARG A 246 -57.40 -7.77 -17.20
C ARG A 246 -57.45 -9.28 -17.44
N GLY A 247 -58.67 -9.78 -17.47
CA GLY A 247 -59.21 -10.40 -18.68
C GLY A 247 -58.72 -11.79 -19.05
N ALA A 248 -59.62 -12.75 -18.84
CA ALA A 248 -59.66 -14.10 -19.39
C ALA A 248 -58.89 -14.35 -20.71
N PHE A 249 -58.05 -15.38 -20.72
CA PHE A 249 -57.99 -16.33 -21.84
C PHE A 249 -57.44 -17.70 -21.38
N ASN A 250 -58.19 -18.75 -21.68
CA ASN A 250 -57.83 -20.15 -21.48
C ASN A 250 -56.78 -20.61 -22.50
N SER A 251 -55.80 -21.42 -22.09
CA SER A 251 -55.53 -22.76 -22.67
C SER A 251 -54.19 -23.36 -22.21
N THR A 252 -54.29 -24.49 -21.50
CA THR A 252 -53.46 -25.74 -21.58
C THR A 252 -51.93 -25.70 -21.76
N GLY A 253 -51.21 -26.31 -20.80
CA GLY A 253 -50.23 -27.36 -21.11
C GLY A 253 -48.76 -27.18 -20.67
N SER A 254 -48.36 -27.95 -19.65
CA SER A 254 -47.06 -28.64 -19.50
C SER A 254 -45.78 -27.88 -19.05
N SER A 255 -45.44 -28.09 -17.76
CA SER A 255 -44.13 -28.30 -17.12
C SER A 255 -42.81 -28.09 -17.89
N HIS A 256 -41.86 -27.33 -17.32
CA HIS A 256 -40.66 -27.86 -16.62
C HIS A 256 -39.70 -26.75 -16.11
N ALA A 257 -39.18 -27.00 -14.90
CA ALA A 257 -37.85 -26.66 -14.38
C ALA A 257 -37.45 -25.19 -14.11
N SER A 258 -37.46 -24.86 -12.81
CA SER A 258 -36.63 -23.84 -12.16
C SER A 258 -35.14 -24.12 -12.37
N SER A 259 -34.38 -23.10 -12.80
CA SER A 259 -32.92 -23.11 -12.77
C SER A 259 -32.45 -21.98 -11.87
N SER A 260 -31.93 -22.36 -10.70
CA SER A 260 -31.25 -21.50 -9.74
C SER A 260 -29.89 -21.06 -10.30
N CYS A 261 -29.63 -19.77 -10.34
CA CYS A 261 -28.30 -19.22 -10.58
C CYS A 261 -27.54 -19.20 -9.24
N VAL A 262 -26.67 -20.18 -9.05
CA VAL A 262 -25.58 -20.12 -8.07
C VAL A 262 -24.50 -19.22 -8.70
N LEU A 263 -24.20 -18.07 -8.09
CA LEU A 263 -23.01 -17.29 -8.47
C LEU A 263 -21.85 -17.76 -7.60
N ASP A 264 -20.95 -18.45 -8.30
CA ASP A 264 -19.66 -18.94 -7.86
C ASP A 264 -18.69 -17.78 -7.61
N GLU A 265 -17.90 -17.95 -6.56
CA GLU A 265 -16.97 -17.01 -5.99
C GLU A 265 -15.65 -17.08 -6.76
N SER A 266 -15.50 -16.34 -7.87
CA SER A 266 -14.19 -16.07 -8.51
C SER A 266 -14.32 -15.14 -9.72
N THR A 267 -14.19 -13.82 -9.53
CA THR A 267 -13.58 -12.97 -10.59
C THR A 267 -13.00 -11.66 -10.05
N ALA A 268 -11.68 -11.70 -9.92
CA ALA A 268 -10.71 -10.65 -10.20
C ALA A 268 -11.19 -9.21 -10.43
N LEU A 269 -10.67 -8.33 -9.56
CA LEU A 269 -10.38 -6.91 -9.76
C LEU A 269 -10.18 -6.51 -11.23
N ARG A 270 -11.11 -5.72 -11.78
CA ARG A 270 -10.86 -4.85 -12.93
C ARG A 270 -10.97 -3.41 -12.48
N PHE A 271 -9.83 -2.80 -12.17
CA PHE A 271 -9.73 -1.36 -12.00
C PHE A 271 -9.93 -0.67 -13.36
N THR A 272 -10.90 0.25 -13.44
CA THR A 272 -11.07 1.12 -14.59
C THR A 272 -10.04 2.25 -14.56
N HIS A 273 -9.46 2.55 -15.73
CA HIS A 273 -8.41 3.53 -16.06
C HIS A 273 -8.66 5.02 -15.65
N ARG A 274 -9.64 5.31 -14.81
CA ARG A 274 -10.05 6.70 -14.47
C ARG A 274 -9.53 7.20 -13.12
N ASP A 275 -8.95 6.34 -12.29
CA ASP A 275 -8.47 6.69 -10.94
C ASP A 275 -6.97 7.05 -10.88
N GLN A 276 -6.23 6.97 -11.98
CA GLN A 276 -4.81 7.36 -12.04
C GLN A 276 -4.56 8.86 -12.28
N LEU A 277 -5.60 9.68 -12.48
CA LEU A 277 -5.44 11.10 -12.84
C LEU A 277 -5.60 12.09 -11.68
N PHE A 278 -5.87 11.64 -10.44
CA PHE A 278 -6.05 12.54 -9.30
C PHE A 278 -4.79 12.79 -8.45
N LEU A 279 -3.63 12.20 -8.77
CA LEU A 279 -2.37 12.39 -8.03
C LEU A 279 -1.42 13.46 -8.62
N ARG A 280 -1.90 14.32 -9.53
CA ARG A 280 -1.16 15.52 -9.99
C ARG A 280 -2.02 16.77 -9.95
N ALA A 281 -2.57 17.12 -8.79
CA ALA A 281 -3.18 18.42 -8.58
C ALA A 281 -3.26 18.81 -7.08
N ALA A 282 -2.15 18.71 -6.36
CA ALA A 282 -2.05 19.26 -5.00
C ALA A 282 -0.63 19.77 -4.71
N ALA A 283 -0.15 20.72 -5.50
CA ALA A 283 1.06 21.48 -5.18
C ALA A 283 1.08 22.84 -5.90
N VAL A 284 0.01 23.64 -5.79
CA VAL A 284 0.09 25.07 -6.11
C VAL A 284 -0.88 25.86 -5.22
N ARG A 285 -0.36 26.49 -4.16
CA ARG A 285 -0.66 27.87 -3.72
C ARG A 285 0.01 28.16 -2.38
N SER A 286 1.17 28.82 -2.42
CA SER A 286 1.47 29.93 -1.52
C SER A 286 2.48 30.85 -2.21
N SER A 287 2.18 32.15 -2.14
CA SER A 287 2.75 33.25 -2.91
C SER A 287 3.76 34.03 -2.05
N CYS A 288 4.92 34.38 -2.61
CA CYS A 288 5.42 35.77 -2.72
C CYS A 288 6.92 35.86 -3.06
N CYS A 289 7.19 36.45 -4.24
CA CYS A 289 8.22 37.45 -4.55
C CYS A 289 9.64 37.33 -3.93
N THR A 290 10.64 36.95 -4.75
CA THR A 290 11.73 37.85 -5.23
C THR A 290 12.81 37.10 -6.04
N LEU A 291 13.05 37.58 -7.28
CA LEU A 291 14.25 37.51 -8.14
C LEU A 291 14.85 36.17 -8.64
N PRO A 292 15.04 36.03 -9.98
CA PRO A 292 16.15 35.31 -10.58
C PRO A 292 17.15 36.31 -11.21
N LEU A 293 18.30 36.52 -10.57
CA LEU A 293 19.43 37.26 -11.18
C LEU A 293 20.77 36.50 -11.09
N LEU A 294 20.75 35.19 -10.88
CA LEU A 294 21.98 34.37 -10.80
C LEU A 294 22.19 33.38 -11.95
N LEU A 295 21.28 33.27 -12.91
CA LEU A 295 21.44 32.33 -14.03
C LEU A 295 22.14 32.91 -15.27
N LEU A 296 22.49 34.20 -15.26
CA LEU A 296 23.17 34.89 -16.38
C LEU A 296 24.70 34.99 -16.22
N LEU A 297 25.26 34.48 -15.11
CA LEU A 297 26.71 34.49 -14.86
C LEU A 297 27.41 33.15 -15.17
N PHE A 298 26.67 32.08 -15.51
CA PHE A 298 27.26 30.78 -15.84
C PHE A 298 27.42 30.51 -17.35
N ILE A 299 26.94 31.42 -18.23
CA ILE A 299 27.03 31.24 -19.69
C ILE A 299 28.18 32.06 -20.31
N LEU A 300 28.88 32.91 -19.54
CA LEU A 300 29.97 33.76 -20.05
C LEU A 300 31.40 33.31 -19.69
N THR A 301 31.61 32.13 -19.09
CA THR A 301 32.97 31.64 -18.75
C THR A 301 33.46 30.43 -19.54
N SER A 302 32.68 29.89 -20.48
CA SER A 302 33.06 28.68 -21.23
C SER A 302 33.62 28.93 -22.64
N SER A 303 33.85 30.18 -23.04
CA SER A 303 34.40 30.51 -24.36
C SER A 303 35.71 31.28 -24.23
N ARG A 304 36.82 30.55 -23.98
CA ARG A 304 38.21 30.91 -24.36
C ARG A 304 39.19 29.87 -23.81
N LEU A 305 39.48 28.83 -24.59
CA LEU A 305 40.79 28.16 -24.59
C LEU A 305 40.95 27.29 -25.86
N VAL A 306 41.18 27.94 -27.00
CA VAL A 306 41.86 27.33 -28.17
C VAL A 306 42.69 28.44 -28.84
N LEU A 307 43.97 28.48 -28.44
CA LEU A 307 45.20 28.88 -29.16
C LEU A 307 46.27 29.25 -28.13
#